data_AF-A0A936I2G5-F1
#
_entry.id   AF-A0A936I2G5-F1
#
_cell.length_a   1.000
_cell.length_b   1.000
_cell.length_c   1.000
_cell.angle_alpha   90.00
_cell.angle_beta   90.00
_cell.angle_gamma   90.00
#
_symmetry.space_group_name_H-M   'P 1'
#
loop_
_entity.id
_entity.type
_entity.pdbx_description
1 polymer ?
#
loop_
_entity_poly.entity_id
_entity_poly.type
_entity_poly.pdbx_seq_one_letter_code
_entity_poly.pdbx_strand_id
1 'polypeptide(L)'
;MKNRGPCLLLWGLSTVLCQGQVTIDQPLVLSGVDTADRQVIGVGDATIPGDALNAGTARAASFRVADAAGSVNAWQVVTIPAFTTAPVPGTELVVRVQGTNTGPVTMDLAGAGTFPVVKGAGFPLDSGDVRPGLMAVLLFDGQAFQLTNGLRSSRRPCPSGFTEVSDQFCIEPGQRDTLDFRYAAIACGNVNATVCTWGEWHLACDRAAQLGLTDMIGDWEWTNSSASSDMYLRVVGLSSCTVMGVELSIGGAPLNFRCCYRR
;
A
#
# COMPACT_ATOMS: atom_id res chain seq x y z
N MET A 1 -93.12 -4.78 -29.59
CA MET A 1 -91.87 -4.00 -29.57
C MET A 1 -91.17 -4.22 -28.23
N LYS A 2 -90.05 -4.95 -28.21
CA LYS A 2 -89.21 -5.15 -27.01
C LYS A 2 -87.75 -5.04 -27.47
N ASN A 3 -87.12 -3.89 -27.21
CA ASN A 3 -85.71 -3.64 -27.46
C ASN A 3 -84.88 -4.29 -26.33
N ARG A 4 -83.92 -5.15 -26.68
CA ARG A 4 -82.85 -5.63 -25.81
C ARG A 4 -81.54 -5.07 -26.34
N GLY A 5 -80.90 -4.19 -25.58
CA GLY A 5 -79.55 -3.68 -25.86
C GLY A 5 -78.46 -4.65 -25.37
N PRO A 6 -77.26 -4.63 -25.97
CA PRO A 6 -76.21 -5.61 -25.69
C PRO A 6 -75.42 -5.26 -24.42
N CYS A 7 -75.11 -6.30 -23.65
CA CYS A 7 -74.23 -6.25 -22.49
C CYS A 7 -72.77 -6.33 -22.98
N LEU A 8 -72.02 -5.24 -22.88
CA LEU A 8 -70.58 -5.22 -23.12
C LEU A 8 -69.85 -5.82 -21.91
N LEU A 9 -69.27 -7.00 -22.07
CA LEU A 9 -68.32 -7.59 -21.13
C LEU A 9 -66.91 -7.10 -21.49
N LEU A 10 -66.39 -6.15 -20.71
CA LEU A 10 -64.95 -5.80 -20.72
C LEU A 10 -64.17 -6.92 -20.01
N TRP A 11 -63.37 -7.66 -20.76
CA TRP A 11 -62.32 -8.53 -20.22
C TRP A 11 -61.07 -7.69 -19.92
N GLY A 12 -60.86 -7.35 -18.65
CA GLY A 12 -59.58 -6.84 -18.18
C GLY A 12 -58.60 -7.99 -17.98
N LEU A 13 -57.68 -8.21 -18.93
CA LEU A 13 -56.50 -9.05 -18.70
C LEU A 13 -55.52 -8.29 -17.80
N SER A 14 -55.63 -8.49 -16.49
CA SER A 14 -54.56 -8.18 -15.55
C SER A 14 -53.54 -9.32 -15.61
N THR A 15 -52.47 -9.15 -16.39
CA THR A 15 -51.29 -10.03 -16.33
C THR A 15 -50.55 -9.78 -15.02
N VAL A 16 -50.84 -10.60 -14.01
CA VAL A 16 -50.06 -10.66 -12.77
C VAL A 16 -48.71 -11.29 -13.13
N LEU A 17 -47.64 -10.51 -13.08
CA LEU A 17 -46.28 -11.03 -13.14
C LEU A 17 -45.99 -11.77 -11.82
N CYS A 18 -46.29 -13.06 -11.77
CA CYS A 18 -45.84 -13.93 -10.68
C CYS A 18 -44.32 -14.00 -10.72
N GLN A 19 -43.64 -13.34 -9.78
CA GLN A 19 -42.25 -13.63 -9.50
C GLN A 19 -42.18 -14.95 -8.72
N GLY A 20 -41.65 -16.00 -9.35
CA GLY A 20 -41.35 -17.26 -8.68
C GLY A 20 -39.94 -17.22 -8.11
N GLN A 21 -39.80 -17.28 -6.78
CA GLN A 21 -38.50 -17.53 -6.16
C GLN A 21 -38.29 -19.03 -6.01
N VAL A 22 -37.21 -19.55 -6.57
CA VAL A 22 -36.80 -20.95 -6.40
C VAL A 22 -35.77 -20.99 -5.28
N THR A 23 -36.14 -21.58 -4.15
CA THR A 23 -35.21 -21.89 -3.06
C THR A 23 -34.75 -23.32 -3.23
N ILE A 24 -33.43 -23.53 -3.28
CA ILE A 24 -32.82 -24.87 -3.39
C ILE A 24 -32.00 -25.08 -2.12
N ASP A 25 -32.25 -26.17 -1.41
CA ASP A 25 -31.54 -26.61 -0.21
C ASP A 25 -30.39 -27.57 -0.52
N GLN A 26 -30.20 -27.91 -1.80
CA GLN A 26 -29.15 -28.77 -2.32
C GLN A 26 -28.32 -28.06 -3.40
N PRO A 27 -27.07 -28.50 -3.66
CA PRO A 27 -26.26 -27.96 -4.75
C PRO A 27 -26.97 -28.12 -6.11
N LEU A 28 -26.98 -27.05 -6.90
CA LEU A 28 -27.48 -27.09 -8.27
C LEU A 28 -26.49 -27.86 -9.15
N VAL A 29 -26.84 -29.09 -9.54
CA VAL A 29 -26.04 -29.92 -10.46
C VAL A 29 -26.60 -29.79 -11.88
N LEU A 30 -25.84 -29.14 -12.76
CA LEU A 30 -26.19 -28.98 -14.18
C LEU A 30 -25.58 -30.13 -14.99
N SER A 31 -26.34 -31.21 -15.20
CA SER A 31 -25.88 -32.49 -15.76
C SER A 31 -26.33 -32.76 -17.21
N GLY A 32 -26.69 -31.72 -17.98
CA GLY A 32 -27.10 -31.85 -19.38
C GLY A 32 -26.10 -32.68 -20.23
N VAL A 33 -26.59 -33.45 -21.20
CA VAL A 33 -25.71 -34.30 -22.04
C VAL A 33 -24.72 -33.41 -22.81
N ASP A 34 -25.21 -32.33 -23.39
CA ASP A 34 -24.41 -31.33 -24.07
C ASP A 34 -23.86 -30.29 -23.09
N THR A 35 -22.61 -29.86 -23.31
CA THR A 35 -21.96 -28.87 -22.46
C THR A 35 -22.65 -27.50 -22.52
N ALA A 36 -23.33 -27.19 -23.63
CA ALA A 36 -24.10 -25.96 -23.80
C ALA A 36 -25.31 -25.87 -22.85
N ASP A 37 -25.82 -27.00 -22.36
CA ASP A 37 -26.97 -27.07 -21.45
C ASP A 37 -26.55 -26.98 -19.97
N ARG A 38 -25.25 -27.09 -19.67
CA ARG A 38 -24.71 -27.09 -18.30
C ARG A 38 -24.45 -25.69 -17.75
N GLN A 39 -25.35 -24.76 -18.01
CA GLN A 39 -25.21 -23.36 -17.58
C GLN A 39 -26.55 -22.74 -17.24
N VAL A 40 -26.53 -21.72 -16.38
CA VAL A 40 -27.70 -20.87 -16.14
C VAL A 40 -27.65 -19.73 -17.15
N ILE A 41 -28.60 -19.73 -18.09
CA ILE A 41 -28.75 -18.68 -19.11
C ILE A 41 -29.69 -17.57 -18.65
N GLY A 42 -29.59 -16.39 -19.26
CA GLY A 42 -30.52 -15.27 -19.02
C GLY A 42 -30.31 -14.54 -17.69
N VAL A 43 -29.20 -14.78 -17.00
CA VAL A 43 -28.82 -13.97 -15.83
C VAL A 43 -28.36 -12.60 -16.32
N GLY A 44 -29.15 -11.56 -16.03
CA GLY A 44 -28.82 -10.19 -16.37
C GLY A 44 -27.64 -9.63 -15.57
N ASP A 45 -27.34 -8.35 -15.77
CA ASP A 45 -26.40 -7.64 -14.90
C ASP A 45 -27.04 -7.39 -13.53
N ALA A 46 -26.23 -7.54 -12.48
CA ALA A 46 -26.66 -7.22 -11.13
C ALA A 46 -26.89 -5.71 -11.01
N THR A 47 -28.11 -5.35 -10.62
CA THR A 47 -28.54 -3.96 -10.41
C THR A 47 -28.69 -3.63 -8.93
N ILE A 48 -28.94 -4.64 -8.09
CA ILE A 48 -29.02 -4.52 -6.64
C ILE A 48 -28.12 -5.53 -5.93
N PRO A 49 -27.75 -5.32 -4.65
CA PRO A 49 -26.86 -6.22 -3.92
C PRO A 49 -27.34 -7.68 -3.79
N GLY A 50 -28.64 -7.94 -3.93
CA GLY A 50 -29.22 -9.29 -3.86
C GLY A 50 -29.24 -10.06 -5.18
N ASP A 51 -28.85 -9.43 -6.29
CA ASP A 51 -28.89 -10.06 -7.61
C ASP A 51 -27.77 -11.10 -7.76
N ALA A 52 -28.04 -12.12 -8.59
CA ALA A 52 -27.01 -13.07 -9.00
C ALA A 52 -25.98 -12.38 -9.92
N LEU A 53 -24.70 -12.68 -9.73
CA LEU A 53 -23.64 -12.19 -10.60
C LEU A 53 -23.49 -13.10 -11.82
N ASN A 54 -23.62 -12.54 -13.02
CA ASN A 54 -23.26 -13.25 -14.25
C ASN A 54 -21.74 -13.38 -14.39
N ALA A 55 -21.29 -14.34 -15.23
CA ALA A 55 -19.87 -14.63 -15.41
C ALA A 55 -19.07 -13.46 -16.00
N GLY A 56 -19.69 -12.60 -16.81
CA GLY A 56 -19.06 -11.41 -17.38
C GLY A 56 -18.70 -10.39 -16.30
N THR A 57 -19.68 -10.03 -15.48
CA THR A 57 -19.53 -9.14 -14.32
C THR A 57 -18.54 -9.70 -13.30
N ALA A 58 -18.58 -11.01 -13.05
CA ALA A 58 -17.63 -11.67 -12.17
C ALA A 58 -16.19 -11.60 -12.69
N ARG A 59 -15.98 -11.80 -14.01
CA ARG A 59 -14.67 -11.71 -14.67
C ARG A 59 -14.13 -10.28 -14.70
N ALA A 60 -15.00 -9.31 -15.00
CA ALA A 60 -14.66 -7.89 -14.99
C ALA A 60 -14.38 -7.36 -13.58
N ALA A 61 -14.89 -8.06 -12.55
CA ALA A 61 -14.79 -7.68 -11.15
C ALA A 61 -15.37 -6.29 -10.85
N SER A 62 -16.32 -5.81 -11.65
CA SER A 62 -16.92 -4.46 -11.54
C SER A 62 -17.67 -4.23 -10.23
N PHE A 63 -17.99 -5.28 -9.48
CA PHE A 63 -18.56 -5.22 -8.14
C PHE A 63 -17.55 -4.82 -7.06
N ARG A 64 -16.23 -4.93 -7.35
CA ARG A 64 -15.16 -4.59 -6.40
C ARG A 64 -14.08 -3.67 -6.97
N VAL A 65 -13.96 -3.56 -8.29
CA VAL A 65 -12.94 -2.74 -8.96
C VAL A 65 -13.59 -1.53 -9.62
N ALA A 66 -13.05 -0.34 -9.38
CA ALA A 66 -13.54 0.91 -9.96
C ALA A 66 -12.41 1.95 -10.15
N ASP A 67 -12.66 2.97 -10.95
CA ASP A 67 -11.76 4.12 -11.10
C ASP A 67 -12.18 5.26 -10.15
N ALA A 68 -11.20 5.94 -9.53
CA ALA A 68 -11.46 7.16 -8.77
C ALA A 68 -11.67 8.36 -9.70
N ALA A 69 -12.90 8.87 -9.77
CA ALA A 69 -13.21 10.14 -10.41
C ALA A 69 -13.14 11.31 -9.40
N GLY A 70 -13.48 12.53 -9.83
CA GLY A 70 -13.49 13.71 -8.98
C GLY A 70 -12.13 14.40 -8.88
N SER A 71 -11.73 14.79 -7.67
CA SER A 71 -10.46 15.51 -7.42
C SER A 71 -9.42 14.59 -6.77
N VAL A 72 -8.15 15.02 -6.77
CA VAL A 72 -7.04 14.21 -6.20
C VAL A 72 -7.21 13.86 -4.72
N ASN A 73 -8.00 14.63 -3.96
CA ASN A 73 -8.27 14.42 -2.53
C ASN A 73 -9.75 14.10 -2.22
N ALA A 74 -10.62 14.07 -3.23
CA ALA A 74 -12.04 13.74 -3.06
C ALA A 74 -12.45 12.83 -4.21
N TRP A 75 -12.36 11.53 -3.95
CA TRP A 75 -12.63 10.48 -4.91
C TRP A 75 -14.12 10.22 -5.02
N GLN A 76 -14.60 10.10 -6.25
CA GLN A 76 -15.92 9.57 -6.56
C GLN A 76 -15.75 8.18 -7.16
N VAL A 77 -16.30 7.17 -6.51
CA VAL A 77 -16.11 5.77 -6.88
C VAL A 77 -17.48 5.14 -7.10
N VAL A 78 -17.65 4.49 -8.26
CA VAL A 78 -18.88 3.82 -8.64
C VAL A 78 -18.58 2.38 -8.99
N THR A 79 -19.15 1.44 -8.25
CA THR A 79 -19.15 0.01 -8.55
C THR A 79 -20.43 -0.40 -9.27
N ILE A 80 -20.45 -1.61 -9.83
CA ILE A 80 -21.65 -2.22 -10.43
C ILE A 80 -21.90 -3.56 -9.75
N PRO A 81 -22.99 -3.72 -8.96
CA PRO A 81 -24.00 -2.70 -8.65
C PRO A 81 -23.45 -1.56 -7.78
N ALA A 82 -24.09 -0.40 -7.86
CA ALA A 82 -23.74 0.75 -7.03
C ALA A 82 -24.21 0.53 -5.58
N PHE A 83 -23.43 1.01 -4.62
CA PHE A 83 -23.86 1.04 -3.23
C PHE A 83 -25.01 2.05 -3.07
N THR A 84 -26.11 1.63 -2.45
CA THR A 84 -27.25 2.50 -2.13
C THR A 84 -27.30 2.88 -0.65
N THR A 85 -26.51 2.20 0.16
CA THR A 85 -26.33 2.44 1.61
C THR A 85 -24.86 2.31 1.96
N ALA A 86 -24.48 2.83 3.14
CA ALA A 86 -23.13 2.65 3.65
C ALA A 86 -22.69 1.17 3.59
N PRO A 87 -21.44 0.89 3.18
CA PRO A 87 -20.90 -0.47 3.11
C PRO A 87 -20.84 -1.10 4.51
N VAL A 88 -20.86 -2.43 4.58
CA VAL A 88 -20.66 -3.16 5.84
C VAL A 88 -19.17 -3.26 6.17
N PRO A 89 -18.77 -3.26 7.45
CA PRO A 89 -17.39 -3.53 7.83
C PRO A 89 -16.86 -4.82 7.20
N GLY A 90 -15.65 -4.79 6.66
CA GLY A 90 -15.04 -5.88 5.90
C GLY A 90 -15.25 -5.80 4.38
N THR A 91 -15.99 -4.80 3.87
CA THR A 91 -16.12 -4.57 2.43
C THR A 91 -14.76 -4.17 1.85
N GLU A 92 -14.25 -4.94 0.87
CA GLU A 92 -13.02 -4.66 0.15
C GLU A 92 -13.31 -4.08 -1.24
N LEU A 93 -12.64 -2.99 -1.59
CA LEU A 93 -12.68 -2.37 -2.92
C LEU A 93 -11.26 -2.17 -3.44
N VAL A 94 -11.10 -2.28 -4.76
CA VAL A 94 -9.86 -1.95 -5.45
C VAL A 94 -10.10 -0.76 -6.35
N VAL A 95 -9.51 0.38 -6.01
CA VAL A 95 -9.74 1.65 -6.68
C VAL A 95 -8.50 2.06 -7.45
N ARG A 96 -8.64 2.30 -8.76
CA ARG A 96 -7.56 2.87 -9.56
C ARG A 96 -7.49 4.38 -9.34
N VAL A 97 -6.38 4.83 -8.79
CA VAL A 97 -6.13 6.25 -8.50
C VAL A 97 -5.74 7.01 -9.77
N GLN A 98 -6.35 8.17 -10.01
CA GLN A 98 -6.09 8.98 -11.22
C GLN A 98 -5.05 10.10 -11.03
N GLY A 99 -4.74 10.47 -9.78
CA GLY A 99 -3.79 11.55 -9.50
C GLY A 99 -3.12 11.41 -8.14
N THR A 100 -2.02 12.14 -7.96
CA THR A 100 -1.29 12.16 -6.69
C THR A 100 -2.05 13.02 -5.70
N ASN A 101 -2.38 12.46 -4.53
CA ASN A 101 -3.04 13.23 -3.47
C ASN A 101 -2.09 14.31 -2.91
N THR A 102 -2.66 15.44 -2.49
CA THR A 102 -1.90 16.55 -1.89
C THR A 102 -2.19 16.71 -0.40
N GLY A 103 -3.00 15.82 0.18
CA GLY A 103 -3.36 15.80 1.59
C GLY A 103 -4.34 14.66 1.88
N PRO A 104 -5.14 14.77 2.96
CA PRO A 104 -6.15 13.79 3.31
C PRO A 104 -7.12 13.52 2.16
N VAL A 105 -7.48 12.25 1.97
CA VAL A 105 -8.38 11.80 0.90
C VAL A 105 -9.72 11.37 1.49
N THR A 106 -10.81 11.74 0.84
CA THR A 106 -12.15 11.17 1.07
C THR A 106 -12.63 10.42 -0.16
N MET A 107 -13.51 9.45 0.04
CA MET A 107 -14.13 8.66 -1.02
C MET A 107 -15.65 8.64 -0.85
N ASP A 108 -16.36 9.07 -1.89
CA ASP A 108 -17.81 8.93 -2.04
C ASP A 108 -18.14 7.69 -2.87
N LEU A 109 -19.03 6.83 -2.36
CA LEU A 109 -19.48 5.61 -3.03
C LEU A 109 -20.84 5.82 -3.70
N ALA A 110 -20.87 6.56 -4.80
CA ALA A 110 -22.08 6.83 -5.58
C ALA A 110 -23.27 7.33 -4.74
N GLY A 111 -23.02 8.17 -3.73
CA GLY A 111 -24.05 8.70 -2.82
C GLY A 111 -24.42 7.82 -1.62
N ALA A 112 -23.82 6.64 -1.45
CA ALA A 112 -23.96 5.82 -0.23
C ALA A 112 -23.33 6.46 1.02
N GLY A 113 -22.55 7.52 0.83
CA GLY A 113 -21.84 8.25 1.87
C GLY A 113 -20.42 8.60 1.44
N THR A 114 -19.87 9.62 2.09
CA THR A 114 -18.47 10.03 1.96
C THR A 114 -17.68 9.56 3.17
N PHE A 115 -16.65 8.77 2.93
CA PHE A 115 -15.82 8.14 3.96
C PHE A 115 -14.36 8.57 3.82
N PRO A 116 -13.63 8.81 4.91
CA PRO A 116 -12.21 9.08 4.84
C PRO A 116 -11.43 7.85 4.37
N VAL A 117 -10.38 8.07 3.59
CA VAL A 117 -9.38 7.05 3.25
C VAL A 117 -8.15 7.28 4.13
N VAL A 118 -7.75 6.27 4.87
CA VAL A 118 -6.73 6.35 5.92
C VAL A 118 -5.68 5.27 5.75
N LYS A 119 -4.49 5.49 6.32
CA LYS A 119 -3.43 4.49 6.46
C LYS A 119 -3.55 3.76 7.80
N GLY A 120 -2.70 2.74 7.99
CA GLY A 120 -2.68 1.92 9.21
C GLY A 120 -2.74 2.75 10.49
N ALA A 121 -3.50 2.25 11.47
CA ALA A 121 -3.88 2.94 12.72
C ALA A 121 -4.81 4.16 12.55
N GLY A 122 -5.45 4.35 11.38
CA GLY A 122 -6.49 5.35 11.17
C GLY A 122 -5.97 6.76 10.87
N PHE A 123 -4.67 6.92 10.59
CA PHE A 123 -4.12 8.22 10.22
C PHE A 123 -4.58 8.64 8.81
N PRO A 124 -4.84 9.94 8.56
CA PRO A 124 -5.10 10.43 7.20
C PRO A 124 -3.92 10.16 6.25
N LEU A 125 -4.20 10.09 4.95
CA LEU A 125 -3.15 10.09 3.94
C LEU A 125 -2.40 11.43 3.91
N ASP A 126 -1.08 11.35 3.75
CA ASP A 126 -0.20 12.50 3.51
C ASP A 126 -0.04 12.75 2.02
N SER A 127 0.38 13.96 1.65
CA SER A 127 0.66 14.33 0.25
C SER A 127 1.63 13.34 -0.41
N GLY A 128 1.16 12.69 -1.49
CA GLY A 128 1.96 11.76 -2.29
C GLY A 128 2.03 10.32 -1.77
N ASP A 129 1.16 9.97 -0.82
CA ASP A 129 0.95 8.58 -0.38
C ASP A 129 0.34 7.73 -1.49
N VAL A 130 -0.54 8.29 -2.32
CA VAL A 130 -1.12 7.62 -3.50
C VAL A 130 -0.72 8.34 -4.79
N ARG A 131 -0.64 7.61 -5.90
CA ARG A 131 -0.12 8.09 -7.20
C ARG A 131 -1.02 7.66 -8.34
N PRO A 132 -1.00 8.37 -9.49
CA PRO A 132 -1.75 7.95 -10.67
C PRO A 132 -1.38 6.52 -11.09
N GLY A 133 -2.38 5.72 -11.41
CA GLY A 133 -2.24 4.31 -11.80
C GLY A 133 -2.10 3.32 -10.65
N LEU A 134 -1.99 3.77 -9.39
CA LEU A 134 -2.01 2.88 -8.24
C LEU A 134 -3.38 2.18 -8.14
N MET A 135 -3.37 0.85 -8.01
CA MET A 135 -4.55 0.07 -7.63
C MET A 135 -4.63 0.02 -6.10
N ALA A 136 -5.30 0.99 -5.49
CA ALA A 136 -5.47 1.08 -4.05
C ALA A 136 -6.46 0.01 -3.56
N VAL A 137 -5.99 -0.91 -2.71
CA VAL A 137 -6.82 -1.89 -2.03
C VAL A 137 -7.30 -1.27 -0.73
N LEU A 138 -8.61 -1.13 -0.61
CA LEU A 138 -9.30 -0.41 0.45
C LEU A 138 -10.21 -1.37 1.20
N LEU A 139 -10.05 -1.45 2.52
CA LEU A 139 -10.91 -2.25 3.39
C LEU A 139 -11.74 -1.32 4.27
N PHE A 140 -13.06 -1.43 4.23
CA PHE A 140 -13.95 -0.65 5.08
C PHE A 140 -13.96 -1.20 6.51
N ASP A 141 -13.71 -0.37 7.52
CA ASP A 141 -13.71 -0.79 8.93
C ASP A 141 -15.02 -0.45 9.68
N GLY A 142 -15.98 0.19 9.01
CA GLY A 142 -17.23 0.68 9.60
C GLY A 142 -17.30 2.20 9.74
N GLN A 143 -16.16 2.90 9.61
CA GLN A 143 -16.07 4.37 9.67
C GLN A 143 -15.23 4.95 8.52
N ALA A 144 -14.16 4.25 8.13
CA ALA A 144 -13.18 4.70 7.15
C ALA A 144 -12.76 3.55 6.23
N PHE A 145 -12.14 3.90 5.10
CA PHE A 145 -11.46 2.96 4.23
C PHE A 145 -9.97 2.90 4.57
N GLN A 146 -9.51 1.74 5.01
CA GLN A 146 -8.12 1.45 5.30
C GLN A 146 -7.38 1.10 4.01
N LEU A 147 -6.40 1.91 3.64
CA LEU A 147 -5.48 1.64 2.53
C LEU A 147 -4.50 0.54 2.96
N THR A 148 -4.65 -0.65 2.38
CA THR A 148 -3.88 -1.84 2.77
C THR A 148 -2.62 -2.08 1.94
N ASN A 149 -2.52 -1.43 0.77
CA ASN A 149 -1.37 -1.49 -0.11
C ASN A 149 -0.93 -0.08 -0.54
N GLY A 150 0.24 0.03 -1.16
CA GLY A 150 0.68 1.31 -1.72
C GLY A 150 1.02 2.39 -0.70
N LEU A 151 0.91 2.11 0.60
CA LEU A 151 1.56 2.92 1.62
C LEU A 151 3.05 2.97 1.26
N ARG A 152 3.58 4.17 0.99
CA ARG A 152 5.01 4.37 1.22
C ARG A 152 5.26 3.87 2.64
N SER A 153 6.31 3.06 2.85
CA SER A 153 6.77 2.81 4.20
C SER A 153 6.88 4.17 4.87
N SER A 154 6.02 4.42 5.88
CA SER A 154 6.00 5.71 6.56
C SER A 154 7.42 5.91 7.07
N ARG A 155 8.16 6.85 6.46
CA ARG A 155 9.61 6.95 6.62
C ARG A 155 9.90 7.02 8.10
N ARG A 156 10.53 6.00 8.68
CA ARG A 156 10.86 6.03 10.10
C ARG A 156 11.73 7.26 10.32
N PRO A 157 11.34 8.26 11.13
CA PRO A 157 12.14 9.47 11.29
C PRO A 157 13.54 9.10 11.78
N CYS A 158 14.54 9.91 11.42
CA CYS A 158 15.88 9.72 11.99
C CYS A 158 15.79 9.82 13.51
N PRO A 159 16.41 8.89 14.25
CA PRO A 159 16.55 9.03 15.69
C PRO A 159 17.24 10.35 16.05
N SER A 160 16.97 10.87 17.24
CA SER A 160 17.66 12.05 17.74
C SER A 160 19.18 11.86 17.69
N GLY A 161 19.90 12.84 17.16
CA GLY A 161 21.35 12.78 16.98
C GLY A 161 21.82 12.15 15.67
N PHE A 162 20.90 11.74 14.78
CA PHE A 162 21.23 11.28 13.43
C PHE A 162 20.76 12.28 12.37
N THR A 163 21.53 12.37 11.28
CA THR A 163 21.22 13.19 10.10
C THR A 163 20.71 12.30 8.96
N GLU A 164 19.63 12.72 8.30
CA GLU A 164 19.11 12.06 7.10
C GLU A 164 20.08 12.21 5.93
N VAL A 165 20.55 11.09 5.36
CA VAL A 165 21.39 11.10 4.14
C VAL A 165 20.56 10.78 2.90
N SER A 166 19.62 9.85 3.05
CA SER A 166 18.70 9.41 2.01
C SER A 166 17.39 8.91 2.62
N ASP A 167 16.46 8.48 1.77
CA ASP A 167 15.22 7.86 2.23
C ASP A 167 15.43 6.46 2.85
N GLN A 168 16.62 5.87 2.72
CA GLN A 168 16.94 4.54 3.24
C GLN A 168 17.66 4.57 4.59
N PHE A 169 18.38 5.64 4.94
CA PHE A 169 19.19 5.65 6.17
C PHE A 169 19.54 7.05 6.68
N CYS A 170 19.92 7.08 7.96
CA CYS A 170 20.51 8.22 8.66
C CYS A 170 21.91 7.85 9.16
N ILE A 171 22.76 8.85 9.38
CA ILE A 171 24.13 8.69 9.90
C ILE A 171 24.39 9.63 11.07
N GLU A 172 25.29 9.27 11.98
CA GLU A 172 25.77 10.20 13.00
C GLU A 172 26.57 11.37 12.37
N PRO A 173 26.31 12.62 12.79
CA PRO A 173 27.00 13.82 12.28
C PRO A 173 28.50 13.85 12.51
N GLY A 174 28.97 13.26 13.60
CA GLY A 174 30.38 13.18 13.97
C GLY A 174 30.83 11.72 14.13
N GLN A 175 32.11 11.47 13.88
CA GLN A 175 32.72 10.17 14.15
C GLN A 175 32.85 9.95 15.66
N ARG A 176 32.81 8.69 16.07
CA ARG A 176 33.09 8.26 17.44
C ARG A 176 34.57 7.98 17.60
N ASP A 177 35.01 7.98 18.86
CA ASP A 177 36.37 7.61 19.25
C ASP A 177 36.74 6.19 18.81
N THR A 178 38.04 5.94 18.72
CA THR A 178 38.56 4.68 18.20
C THR A 178 38.21 3.48 19.07
N LEU A 179 37.66 2.42 18.47
CA LEU A 179 37.43 1.13 19.12
C LEU A 179 37.86 -0.02 18.20
N ASP A 180 38.12 -1.20 18.77
CA ASP A 180 38.13 -2.44 17.98
C ASP A 180 36.72 -2.67 17.40
N PHE A 181 36.66 -3.23 16.19
CA PHE A 181 35.42 -3.34 15.43
C PHE A 181 34.28 -4.00 16.22
N ARG A 182 34.57 -5.04 17.03
CA ARG A 182 33.54 -5.71 17.83
C ARG A 182 32.88 -4.74 18.82
N TYR A 183 33.66 -3.88 19.46
CA TYR A 183 33.14 -2.88 20.39
C TYR A 183 32.47 -1.72 19.68
N ALA A 184 32.95 -1.32 18.50
CA ALA A 184 32.25 -0.36 17.64
C ALA A 184 30.85 -0.86 17.24
N ALA A 185 30.73 -2.13 16.84
CA ALA A 185 29.45 -2.76 16.51
C ALA A 185 28.48 -2.79 17.70
N ILE A 186 28.98 -3.13 18.90
CA ILE A 186 28.17 -3.09 20.14
C ILE A 186 27.75 -1.64 20.47
N ALA A 187 28.64 -0.67 20.32
CA ALA A 187 28.35 0.73 20.58
C ALA A 187 27.23 1.26 19.67
N CYS A 188 27.23 0.89 18.38
CA CYS A 188 26.14 1.21 17.47
C CYS A 188 24.85 0.46 17.82
N GLY A 189 24.94 -0.81 18.21
CA GLY A 189 23.79 -1.58 18.67
C GLY A 189 23.07 -0.95 19.86
N ASN A 190 23.83 -0.37 20.80
CA ASN A 190 23.28 0.33 21.98
C ASN A 190 22.48 1.59 21.63
N VAL A 191 22.66 2.15 20.42
CA VAL A 191 21.85 3.27 19.90
C VAL A 191 20.86 2.83 18.82
N ASN A 192 20.53 1.53 18.77
CA ASN A 192 19.63 0.90 17.78
C ASN A 192 20.08 1.13 16.33
N ALA A 193 21.38 1.16 16.09
CA ALA A 193 22.00 1.37 14.79
C ALA A 193 23.04 0.28 14.51
N THR A 194 23.67 0.33 13.33
CA THR A 194 24.80 -0.54 12.98
C THR A 194 25.99 0.32 12.57
N VAL A 195 27.22 -0.23 12.62
CA VAL A 195 28.34 0.44 11.94
C VAL A 195 27.96 0.61 10.46
N CYS A 196 28.21 1.79 9.91
CA CYS A 196 27.85 2.11 8.54
C CYS A 196 28.45 1.12 7.54
N THR A 197 27.69 0.74 6.53
CA THR A 197 28.26 0.02 5.37
C THR A 197 29.14 0.98 4.55
N TRP A 198 30.03 0.42 3.73
CA TRP A 198 30.86 1.22 2.82
C TRP A 198 30.02 2.14 1.93
N GLY A 199 28.89 1.65 1.39
CA GLY A 199 28.03 2.43 0.52
C GLY A 199 27.31 3.57 1.24
N GLU A 200 26.82 3.33 2.46
CA GLU A 200 26.18 4.36 3.28
C GLU A 200 27.16 5.46 3.65
N TRP A 201 28.35 5.07 4.11
CA TRP A 201 29.41 6.02 4.47
C TRP A 201 29.87 6.84 3.27
N HIS A 202 30.10 6.20 2.11
CA HIS A 202 30.54 6.87 0.90
C HIS A 202 29.53 7.91 0.41
N LEU A 203 28.24 7.55 0.37
CA LEU A 203 27.17 8.48 -0.01
C LEU A 203 27.05 9.66 0.97
N ALA A 204 27.21 9.39 2.27
CA ALA A 204 27.22 10.43 3.30
C ALA A 204 28.42 11.38 3.13
N CYS A 205 29.60 10.82 2.87
CA CYS A 205 30.84 11.60 2.70
C CYS A 205 30.76 12.53 1.48
N ASP A 206 30.25 12.05 0.35
CA ASP A 206 30.05 12.86 -0.86
C ASP A 206 29.13 14.07 -0.63
N ARG A 207 28.25 13.98 0.38
CA ARG A 207 27.29 15.02 0.76
C ARG A 207 27.61 15.70 2.09
N ALA A 208 28.80 15.47 2.66
CA ALA A 208 29.12 15.85 4.03
C ALA A 208 28.85 17.33 4.34
N ALA A 209 29.28 18.23 3.45
CA ALA A 209 29.11 19.67 3.63
C ALA A 209 27.63 20.12 3.60
N GLN A 210 26.80 19.47 2.78
CA GLN A 210 25.36 19.78 2.68
C GLN A 210 24.59 19.29 3.91
N LEU A 211 25.05 18.16 4.48
CA LEU A 211 24.43 17.49 5.60
C LEU A 211 25.01 17.93 6.96
N GLY A 212 26.04 18.78 6.96
CA GLY A 212 26.72 19.22 8.19
C GLY A 212 27.47 18.11 8.91
N LEU A 213 27.96 17.10 8.18
CA LEU A 213 28.79 16.04 8.75
C LEU A 213 30.22 16.56 8.93
N THR A 214 30.79 16.41 10.12
CA THR A 214 32.19 16.76 10.40
C THR A 214 33.08 15.54 10.22
N ASP A 215 34.39 15.70 10.07
CA ASP A 215 35.39 14.61 10.20
C ASP A 215 35.09 13.35 9.36
N MET A 216 34.51 13.52 8.17
CA MET A 216 34.28 12.42 7.22
C MET A 216 35.56 12.04 6.47
N ILE A 217 36.63 12.82 6.58
CA ILE A 217 37.94 12.51 6.02
C ILE A 217 39.03 12.91 7.03
N GLY A 218 40.18 12.23 6.98
CA GLY A 218 41.34 12.50 7.83
C GLY A 218 41.71 11.32 8.72
N ASP A 219 40.72 10.51 9.11
CA ASP A 219 40.88 9.33 9.94
C ASP A 219 40.32 8.09 9.23
N TRP A 220 40.89 6.92 9.57
CA TRP A 220 40.30 5.66 9.13
C TRP A 220 39.07 5.35 9.97
N GLU A 221 37.94 5.11 9.29
CA GLU A 221 36.70 4.65 9.90
C GLU A 221 36.38 3.19 9.56
N TRP A 222 35.86 2.45 10.54
CA TRP A 222 35.28 1.14 10.34
C TRP A 222 34.05 1.19 9.44
N THR A 223 33.94 0.20 8.55
CA THR A 223 32.67 -0.12 7.87
C THR A 223 32.23 -1.53 8.19
N ASN A 224 30.92 -1.78 8.19
CA ASN A 224 30.36 -3.12 8.32
C ASN A 224 30.36 -3.87 6.99
N SER A 225 31.44 -3.76 6.21
CA SER A 225 31.58 -4.38 4.89
C SER A 225 32.85 -5.23 4.87
N SER A 226 32.73 -6.48 4.41
CA SER A 226 33.86 -7.41 4.36
C SER A 226 34.89 -7.01 3.30
N ALA A 227 36.15 -7.36 3.54
CA ALA A 227 37.26 -7.06 2.64
C ALA A 227 37.68 -8.24 1.73
N SER A 228 36.76 -9.19 1.48
CA SER A 228 37.03 -10.39 0.67
C SER A 228 38.25 -11.22 1.13
N SER A 229 38.59 -11.16 2.42
CA SER A 229 39.64 -11.94 3.06
C SER A 229 39.20 -12.31 4.48
N ASP A 230 39.63 -13.47 4.96
CA ASP A 230 39.22 -13.98 6.27
C ASP A 230 39.60 -13.01 7.38
N MET A 231 38.62 -12.65 8.21
CA MET A 231 38.76 -11.72 9.33
C MET A 231 39.06 -10.26 8.96
N TYR A 232 39.12 -9.87 7.69
CA TYR A 232 39.35 -8.47 7.30
C TYR A 232 38.05 -7.71 6.99
N LEU A 233 38.01 -6.46 7.43
CA LEU A 233 36.94 -5.52 7.13
C LEU A 233 37.48 -4.34 6.33
N ARG A 234 36.59 -3.73 5.56
CA ARG A 234 36.90 -2.53 4.80
C ARG A 234 36.89 -1.32 5.74
N VAL A 235 37.90 -0.49 5.61
CA VAL A 235 38.02 0.81 6.29
C VAL A 235 38.05 1.93 5.26
N VAL A 236 37.62 3.14 5.63
CA VAL A 236 37.46 4.28 4.72
C VAL A 236 37.90 5.59 5.35
N GLY A 237 38.06 6.64 4.55
CA GLY A 237 38.09 8.02 5.07
C GLY A 237 39.46 8.63 5.33
N LEU A 238 40.57 7.93 5.10
CA LEU A 238 41.90 8.48 5.43
C LEU A 238 42.18 9.85 4.79
N SER A 239 41.95 10.01 3.49
CA SER A 239 42.27 11.27 2.79
C SER A 239 41.20 11.74 1.81
N SER A 240 40.22 10.90 1.48
CA SER A 240 39.08 11.27 0.64
C SER A 240 37.93 10.28 0.83
N CYS A 241 36.74 10.65 0.35
CA CYS A 241 35.54 9.79 0.39
C CYS A 241 35.68 8.49 -0.41
N THR A 242 36.66 8.39 -1.30
CA THR A 242 36.89 7.23 -2.17
C THR A 242 38.04 6.34 -1.71
N VAL A 243 38.87 6.82 -0.78
CA VAL A 243 40.01 6.05 -0.27
C VAL A 243 39.50 4.98 0.69
N MET A 244 39.91 3.74 0.41
CA MET A 244 39.56 2.56 1.19
C MET A 244 40.81 1.74 1.50
N GLY A 245 40.77 1.04 2.61
CA GLY A 245 41.78 0.09 3.05
C GLY A 245 41.12 -1.16 3.63
N VAL A 246 41.93 -2.02 4.21
CA VAL A 246 41.48 -3.23 4.90
C VAL A 246 42.21 -3.33 6.23
N GLU A 247 41.53 -3.81 7.26
CA GLU A 247 42.11 -4.02 8.58
C GLU A 247 41.51 -5.28 9.25
N LEU A 248 42.26 -5.89 10.16
CA LEU A 248 41.82 -7.05 10.93
C LEU A 248 40.66 -6.67 11.86
N SER A 249 39.56 -7.41 11.75
CA SER A 249 38.34 -7.18 12.54
C SER A 249 38.46 -7.54 14.01
N ILE A 250 39.47 -8.35 14.37
CA ILE A 250 39.76 -8.77 15.74
C ILE A 250 41.26 -8.63 15.95
N GLY A 251 41.66 -7.82 16.94
CA GLY A 251 43.07 -7.62 17.28
C GLY A 251 43.82 -6.70 16.32
N GLY A 252 43.09 -6.01 15.42
CA GLY A 252 43.60 -4.90 14.61
C GLY A 252 43.72 -3.61 15.42
N ALA A 253 44.17 -2.54 14.75
CA ALA A 253 44.21 -1.21 15.35
C ALA A 253 42.80 -0.69 15.69
N PRO A 254 42.59 -0.02 16.84
CA PRO A 254 41.35 0.70 17.09
C PRO A 254 41.18 1.82 16.06
N LEU A 255 40.00 1.91 15.44
CA LEU A 255 39.68 2.93 14.42
C LEU A 255 38.40 3.65 14.78
N ASN A 256 38.25 4.86 14.25
CA ASN A 256 37.03 5.65 14.37
C ASN A 256 35.86 4.93 13.69
N PHE A 257 34.64 5.33 13.99
CA PHE A 257 33.46 4.75 13.36
C PHE A 257 32.25 5.66 13.50
N ARG A 258 31.25 5.42 12.67
CA ARG A 258 29.91 6.02 12.79
C ARG A 258 28.85 4.97 12.78
N CYS A 259 27.75 5.29 13.45
CA CYS A 259 26.56 4.48 13.40
C CYS A 259 25.62 4.99 12.30
N CYS A 260 25.09 4.04 11.52
CA CYS A 260 24.05 4.25 10.53
C CYS A 260 22.76 3.57 10.97
N TYR A 261 21.67 4.30 10.84
CA TYR A 261 20.32 3.88 11.19
C TYR A 261 19.50 3.66 9.92
N ARG A 262 19.02 2.44 9.68
CA ARG A 262 18.22 2.10 8.50
C ARG A 262 16.74 2.41 8.72
N ARG A 263 16.10 3.04 7.73
CA ARG A 263 14.74 3.58 7.79
C ARG A 263 13.73 2.73 7.01
#